data_AF-L7MDG0-F1
#
_entry.id   AF-L7MDG0-F1
#
_cell.length_a   1.000
_cell.length_b   1.000
_cell.length_c   1.000
_cell.angle_alpha   90.00
_cell.angle_beta   90.00
_cell.angle_gamma   90.00
#
_symmetry.space_group_name_H-M   'P 1'
#
loop_
_entity.id
_entity.type
_entity.pdbx_description
1 polymer ?
#
loop_
_entity_poly.entity_id
_entity_poly.type
_entity_poly.pdbx_seq_one_letter_code
_entity_poly.pdbx_strand_id
1 'polypeptide(L)'
;GVVRQITELWFSDTGRACYIGGPQTLREADERLLSQRPPMSFNRTPRSLKLRKYWKASEWESWLLFYSLPCLKGILPAKFLEHFALLVSSVYTLLKSHVTLQEIDDCTLEITKFVVMAEFTYGKAQMTSNMHTLLHLPKSVLLHGPLWAISCFEFENNMGNLVKLVSSSNGIPFQILSRILLTSNFNQLLSMASAEVKELCLQTKRKERIGVQLLGRPQVPSHDLTDFVKSKISGVEEIEEYSRVCVDGCIVHSENYNPGLKKRNSTAAKLGNDYVKVENLVNVCKVDGSSDIFIISDIYQVKSFEGVSHLKVARKCNSKVIHPISRSLRPCIYLELNGAMFFAELCNRYGSF
;
A
#
# COMPACT_ATOMS: atom_id res chain seq x y z
N GLY A 1 1.73 -19.64 0.50
CA GLY A 1 1.28 -20.99 0.88
C GLY A 1 0.46 -20.97 2.16
N VAL A 2 1.11 -20.72 3.30
CA VAL A 2 0.50 -20.79 4.65
C VAL A 2 -0.75 -19.93 4.81
N VAL A 3 -0.72 -18.68 4.33
CA VAL A 3 -1.88 -17.76 4.40
C VAL A 3 -3.13 -18.37 3.79
N ARG A 4 -2.99 -18.99 2.60
CA ARG A 4 -4.08 -19.68 1.92
C ARG A 4 -4.54 -20.89 2.74
N GLN A 5 -3.61 -21.72 3.20
CA GLN A 5 -3.91 -22.90 4.01
C GLN A 5 -4.75 -22.53 5.25
N ILE A 6 -4.33 -21.54 6.03
CA ILE A 6 -5.04 -21.09 7.23
C ILE A 6 -6.39 -20.46 6.89
N THR A 7 -6.45 -19.65 5.83
CA THR A 7 -7.72 -19.04 5.39
C THR A 7 -8.73 -20.11 4.96
N GLU A 8 -8.28 -21.21 4.33
CA GLU A 8 -9.17 -22.34 4.01
C GLU A 8 -9.66 -23.06 5.28
N LEU A 9 -8.85 -23.20 6.32
CA LEU A 9 -9.33 -23.74 7.60
C LEU A 9 -10.45 -22.90 8.20
N TRP A 10 -10.31 -21.58 8.13
CA TRP A 10 -11.32 -20.66 8.65
C TRP A 10 -12.62 -20.70 7.86
N PHE A 11 -12.58 -20.80 6.54
CA PHE A 11 -13.76 -20.61 5.70
C PHE A 11 -14.31 -21.86 5.02
N SER A 12 -13.60 -23.00 5.06
CA SER A 12 -13.97 -24.23 4.34
C SER A 12 -14.05 -25.46 5.25
N ASP A 13 -13.31 -25.50 6.35
CA ASP A 13 -13.20 -26.69 7.20
C ASP A 13 -14.23 -26.68 8.35
N THR A 14 -15.43 -27.18 8.06
CA THR A 14 -16.58 -27.20 8.98
C THR A 14 -16.30 -28.02 10.24
N GLY A 15 -16.74 -27.53 11.40
CA GLY A 15 -16.65 -28.25 12.67
C GLY A 15 -15.38 -27.98 13.48
N ARG A 16 -14.45 -27.17 12.96
CA ARG A 16 -13.30 -26.69 13.73
C ARG A 16 -13.66 -25.50 14.60
N ALA A 17 -12.95 -25.33 15.72
CA ALA A 17 -13.08 -24.15 16.58
C ALA A 17 -12.72 -22.83 15.87
N CYS A 18 -11.91 -22.88 14.80
CA CYS A 18 -11.56 -21.71 13.99
C CYS A 18 -12.51 -21.46 12.81
N TYR A 19 -13.53 -22.31 12.62
CA TYR A 19 -14.44 -22.23 11.49
C TYR A 19 -15.38 -21.02 11.61
N ILE A 20 -15.28 -20.12 10.64
CA ILE A 20 -16.11 -18.94 10.44
C ILE A 20 -16.68 -18.89 9.02
N GLY A 21 -16.74 -20.04 8.34
CA GLY A 21 -17.27 -20.18 6.98
C GLY A 21 -18.79 -20.22 6.85
N GLY A 22 -19.52 -20.06 7.96
CA GLY A 22 -20.99 -20.02 7.95
C GLY A 22 -21.52 -18.88 7.07
N PRO A 23 -22.74 -18.99 6.48
CA PRO A 23 -23.24 -18.00 5.51
C PRO A 23 -23.24 -16.55 6.02
N GLN A 24 -23.61 -16.34 7.29
CA GLN A 24 -23.64 -15.01 7.90
C GLN A 24 -22.24 -14.43 8.13
N THR A 25 -21.35 -15.19 8.76
CA THR A 25 -19.98 -14.76 9.08
C THR A 25 -19.13 -14.58 7.84
N LEU A 26 -19.29 -15.45 6.83
CA LEU A 26 -18.64 -15.29 5.53
C LEU A 26 -19.16 -14.04 4.81
N ARG A 27 -20.48 -13.79 4.80
CA ARG A 27 -21.04 -12.57 4.19
C ARG A 27 -20.47 -11.32 4.85
N GLU A 28 -20.46 -11.29 6.17
CA GLU A 28 -19.94 -10.15 6.93
C GLU A 28 -18.45 -9.90 6.64
N ALA A 29 -17.60 -10.94 6.70
CA ALA A 29 -16.18 -10.81 6.37
C ALA A 29 -15.96 -10.37 4.90
N ASP A 30 -16.80 -10.86 3.98
CA ASP A 30 -16.74 -10.53 2.55
C ASP A 30 -17.14 -9.07 2.28
N GLU A 31 -18.21 -8.59 2.91
CA GLU A 31 -18.66 -7.20 2.84
C GLU A 31 -17.60 -6.25 3.41
N ARG A 32 -17.00 -6.62 4.56
CA ARG A 32 -15.88 -5.88 5.15
C ARG A 32 -14.70 -5.82 4.17
N LEU A 33 -14.30 -6.93 3.54
CA LEU A 33 -13.20 -6.94 2.57
C LEU A 33 -13.52 -6.11 1.31
N LEU A 34 -14.73 -6.26 0.75
CA LEU A 34 -15.14 -5.60 -0.49
C LEU A 34 -15.40 -4.10 -0.34
N SER A 35 -15.68 -3.63 0.88
CA SER A 35 -15.76 -2.20 1.18
C SER A 35 -14.40 -1.49 1.12
N GLN A 36 -13.29 -2.24 1.16
CA GLN A 36 -11.95 -1.65 1.19
C GLN A 36 -11.51 -1.11 -0.18
N ARG A 37 -10.91 0.08 -0.13
CA ARG A 37 -10.45 0.81 -1.31
C ARG A 37 -8.96 1.10 -1.17
N PRO A 38 -8.07 0.23 -1.68
CA PRO A 38 -6.64 0.50 -1.63
C PRO A 38 -6.26 1.72 -2.48
N PRO A 39 -5.10 2.35 -2.19
CA PRO A 39 -4.57 3.43 -2.99
C PRO A 39 -4.14 2.95 -4.39
N MET A 40 -3.86 3.91 -5.27
CA MET A 40 -3.47 3.68 -6.66
C MET A 40 -2.16 2.88 -6.83
N SER A 41 -1.31 2.82 -5.80
CA SER A 41 -0.08 2.03 -5.79
C SER A 41 -0.31 0.52 -5.78
N PHE A 42 -1.54 0.06 -5.50
CA PHE A 42 -1.87 -1.36 -5.52
C PHE A 42 -2.26 -1.82 -6.91
N ASN A 43 -1.67 -2.92 -7.38
CA ASN A 43 -2.00 -3.50 -8.68
C ASN A 43 -3.43 -4.04 -8.76
N ARG A 44 -4.04 -4.43 -7.63
CA ARG A 44 -5.38 -5.05 -7.59
C ARG A 44 -6.23 -4.48 -6.46
N THR A 45 -7.54 -4.49 -6.65
CA THR A 45 -8.52 -4.23 -5.60
C THR A 45 -8.93 -5.55 -4.94
N PRO A 46 -9.45 -5.53 -3.70
CA PRO A 46 -9.97 -6.73 -3.06
C PRO A 46 -11.00 -7.45 -3.94
N ARG A 47 -10.95 -8.78 -3.93
CA ARG A 47 -11.94 -9.66 -4.55
C ARG A 47 -12.62 -10.46 -3.45
N SER A 48 -13.86 -10.86 -3.69
CA SER A 48 -14.65 -11.62 -2.72
C SER A 48 -13.90 -12.84 -2.17
N LEU A 49 -14.03 -13.09 -0.87
CA LEU A 49 -13.61 -14.29 -0.15
C LEU A 49 -14.22 -15.56 -0.74
N LYS A 50 -15.40 -15.47 -1.37
CA LYS A 50 -16.03 -16.60 -2.09
C LYS A 50 -15.20 -17.04 -3.30
N LEU A 51 -14.41 -16.13 -3.86
CA LEU A 51 -13.55 -16.37 -5.02
C LEU A 51 -12.07 -16.58 -4.64
N ARG A 52 -11.77 -16.78 -3.35
CA ARG A 52 -10.39 -16.93 -2.81
C ARG A 52 -9.57 -18.01 -3.49
N LYS A 53 -10.22 -19.08 -3.98
CA LYS A 53 -9.56 -20.14 -4.79
C LYS A 53 -8.82 -19.58 -6.01
N TYR A 54 -9.27 -18.45 -6.56
CA TYR A 54 -8.74 -17.81 -7.77
C TYR A 54 -7.90 -16.55 -7.49
N TRP A 55 -7.62 -16.27 -6.21
CA TRP A 55 -6.78 -15.13 -5.84
C TRP A 55 -5.34 -15.35 -6.32
N LYS A 56 -4.75 -14.29 -6.87
CA LYS A 56 -3.33 -14.22 -7.20
C LYS A 56 -2.50 -13.97 -5.94
N ALA A 57 -1.20 -14.20 -6.02
CA ALA A 57 -0.32 -14.06 -4.87
C ALA A 57 -0.31 -12.63 -4.28
N SER A 58 -0.45 -11.58 -5.10
CA SER A 58 -0.60 -10.20 -4.59
C SER A 58 -1.92 -9.92 -3.86
N GLU A 59 -2.99 -10.65 -4.19
CA GLU A 59 -4.25 -10.59 -3.43
C GLU A 59 -4.08 -11.29 -2.06
N TRP A 60 -3.36 -12.42 -2.01
CA TRP A 60 -3.01 -13.09 -0.75
C TRP A 60 -2.07 -12.26 0.12
N GLU A 61 -1.11 -11.56 -0.47
CA GLU A 61 -0.21 -10.63 0.23
C GLU A 61 -1.00 -9.48 0.84
N SER A 62 -1.90 -8.85 0.07
CA SER A 62 -2.74 -7.76 0.58
C SER A 62 -3.69 -8.26 1.68
N TRP A 63 -4.23 -9.47 1.53
CA TRP A 63 -5.05 -10.12 2.56
C TRP A 63 -4.26 -10.33 3.85
N LEU A 64 -3.05 -10.89 3.76
CA LEU A 64 -2.18 -11.07 4.92
C LEU A 64 -1.88 -9.74 5.61
N LEU A 65 -1.34 -8.78 4.87
CA LEU A 65 -0.74 -7.58 5.47
C LEU A 65 -1.78 -6.56 5.93
N PHE A 66 -2.89 -6.38 5.20
CA PHE A 66 -3.74 -5.20 5.39
C PHE A 66 -5.18 -5.51 5.76
N TYR A 67 -5.75 -6.61 5.23
CA TYR A 67 -7.20 -6.81 5.30
C TYR A 67 -7.64 -7.85 6.31
N SER A 68 -6.91 -8.96 6.46
CA SER A 68 -7.32 -10.10 7.28
C SER A 68 -7.62 -9.68 8.73
N LEU A 69 -6.69 -9.05 9.43
CA LEU A 69 -6.88 -8.70 10.84
C LEU A 69 -8.04 -7.72 11.06
N PRO A 70 -8.12 -6.56 10.36
CA PRO A 70 -9.25 -5.64 10.54
C PRO A 70 -10.59 -6.25 10.12
N CYS A 71 -10.63 -6.99 9.01
CA CYS A 71 -11.88 -7.58 8.51
C CYS A 71 -12.39 -8.70 9.42
N LEU A 72 -11.49 -9.48 10.04
CA LEU A 72 -11.87 -10.63 10.87
C LEU A 72 -12.05 -10.29 12.36
N LYS A 73 -11.73 -9.07 12.80
CA LYS A 73 -11.92 -8.66 14.19
C LYS A 73 -13.39 -8.75 14.62
N GLY A 74 -13.65 -9.50 15.69
CA GLY A 74 -15.01 -9.76 16.18
C GLY A 74 -15.78 -10.82 15.38
N ILE A 75 -15.17 -11.42 14.34
CA ILE A 75 -15.71 -12.59 13.62
C ILE A 75 -14.90 -13.84 13.97
N LEU A 76 -13.58 -13.76 13.80
CA LEU A 76 -12.66 -14.83 14.16
C LEU A 76 -12.38 -14.79 15.68
N PRO A 77 -12.41 -15.93 16.40
CA PRO A 77 -12.09 -15.93 17.82
C PRO A 77 -10.68 -15.38 18.09
N ALA A 78 -10.56 -14.57 19.16
CA ALA A 78 -9.36 -13.78 19.47
C ALA A 78 -8.06 -14.60 19.43
N LYS A 79 -8.06 -15.81 20.01
CA LYS A 79 -6.92 -16.75 19.97
C LYS A 79 -6.35 -16.96 18.57
N PHE A 80 -7.21 -17.14 17.56
CA PHE A 80 -6.75 -17.38 16.18
C PHE A 80 -6.30 -16.09 15.50
N LEU A 81 -6.93 -14.96 15.83
CA LEU A 81 -6.57 -13.65 15.32
C LEU A 81 -5.19 -13.21 15.86
N GLU A 82 -4.97 -13.35 17.18
CA GLU A 82 -3.71 -13.08 17.86
C GLU A 82 -2.59 -13.99 17.37
N HIS A 83 -2.88 -15.28 17.16
CA HIS A 83 -1.93 -16.21 16.55
C HIS A 83 -1.55 -15.76 15.15
N PHE A 84 -2.53 -15.40 14.30
CA PHE A 84 -2.26 -14.93 12.95
C PHE A 84 -1.51 -13.58 12.91
N ALA A 85 -1.74 -12.71 13.91
CA ALA A 85 -1.07 -11.42 14.03
C ALA A 85 0.45 -11.54 14.14
N LEU A 86 0.97 -12.63 14.74
CA LEU A 86 2.40 -12.92 14.76
C LEU A 86 2.96 -13.00 13.33
N LEU A 87 2.33 -13.79 12.46
CA LEU A 87 2.76 -13.93 11.08
C LEU A 87 2.64 -12.60 10.31
N VAL A 88 1.57 -11.85 10.54
CA VAL A 88 1.34 -10.55 9.89
C VAL A 88 2.43 -9.55 10.28
N SER A 89 2.75 -9.45 11.57
CA SER A 89 3.79 -8.57 12.12
C SER A 89 5.16 -8.91 11.55
N SER A 90 5.57 -10.18 11.63
CA SER A 90 6.91 -10.58 11.19
C SER A 90 7.09 -10.43 9.68
N VAL A 91 6.09 -10.85 8.87
CA VAL A 91 6.20 -10.72 7.40
C VAL A 91 6.24 -9.27 6.97
N TYR A 92 5.44 -8.38 7.58
CA TYR A 92 5.52 -6.94 7.30
C TYR A 92 6.91 -6.39 7.63
N THR A 93 7.45 -6.73 8.80
CA THR A 93 8.76 -6.25 9.25
C THR A 93 9.88 -6.70 8.32
N LEU A 94 9.87 -7.97 7.92
CA LEU A 94 10.84 -8.54 6.98
C LEU A 94 10.69 -8.00 5.53
N LEU A 95 9.59 -7.29 5.22
CA LEU A 95 9.36 -6.60 3.94
C LEU A 95 9.79 -5.12 3.95
N LYS A 96 10.24 -4.57 5.08
CA LYS A 96 10.75 -3.18 5.12
C LYS A 96 11.99 -3.05 4.23
N SER A 97 12.26 -1.85 3.69
CA SER A 97 13.51 -1.60 2.94
C SER A 97 14.75 -1.66 3.82
N HIS A 98 14.58 -1.37 5.11
CA HIS A 98 15.61 -1.44 6.11
C HIS A 98 15.09 -2.30 7.26
N VAL A 99 15.75 -3.42 7.52
CA VAL A 99 15.43 -4.36 8.59
C VAL A 99 16.66 -4.46 9.48
N THR A 100 16.51 -4.10 10.76
CA THR A 100 17.60 -4.15 11.74
C THR A 100 17.84 -5.59 12.23
N LEU A 101 19.02 -5.86 12.80
CA LEU A 101 19.32 -7.16 13.41
C LEU A 101 18.34 -7.50 14.54
N GLN A 102 18.00 -6.52 15.38
CA GLN A 102 17.01 -6.71 16.45
C GLN A 102 15.62 -7.09 15.88
N GLU A 103 15.17 -6.43 14.81
CA GLU A 103 13.91 -6.80 14.15
C GLU A 103 13.95 -8.22 13.56
N ILE A 104 15.11 -8.66 13.06
CA ILE A 104 15.29 -10.05 12.58
C ILE A 104 15.18 -11.04 13.74
N ASP A 105 15.80 -10.74 14.88
CA ASP A 105 15.73 -11.58 16.09
C ASP A 105 14.30 -11.65 16.63
N ASP A 106 13.60 -10.51 16.72
CA ASP A 106 12.20 -10.44 17.13
C ASP A 106 11.31 -11.26 16.17
N CYS A 107 11.48 -11.09 14.86
CA CYS A 107 10.76 -11.87 13.84
C CYS A 107 11.07 -13.38 13.95
N THR A 108 12.28 -13.75 14.33
CA THR A 108 12.67 -15.16 14.54
C THR A 108 11.88 -15.78 15.69
N LEU A 109 11.75 -15.05 16.79
CA LEU A 109 10.95 -15.47 17.95
C LEU A 109 9.46 -15.55 17.60
N GLU A 110 8.91 -14.51 16.96
CA GLU A 110 7.49 -14.46 16.56
C GLU A 110 7.12 -15.58 15.58
N ILE A 111 7.91 -15.79 14.53
CA ILE A 111 7.66 -16.84 13.53
C ILE A 111 7.83 -18.23 14.15
N THR A 112 8.84 -18.43 15.01
CA THR A 112 9.03 -19.70 15.71
C THR A 112 7.83 -20.01 16.60
N LYS A 113 7.37 -19.01 17.37
CA LYS A 113 6.15 -19.11 18.19
C LYS A 113 4.93 -19.42 17.32
N PHE A 114 4.77 -18.73 16.19
CA PHE A 114 3.68 -18.98 15.25
C PHE A 114 3.67 -20.43 14.76
N VAL A 115 4.81 -20.94 14.29
CA VAL A 115 4.94 -22.31 13.74
C VAL A 115 4.71 -23.36 14.81
N VAL A 116 5.31 -23.23 16.00
CA VAL A 116 5.09 -24.18 17.11
C VAL A 116 3.64 -24.17 17.56
N MET A 117 3.03 -22.99 17.73
CA MET A 117 1.62 -22.89 18.12
C MET A 117 0.65 -23.37 17.04
N ALA A 118 1.05 -23.39 15.76
CA ALA A 118 0.19 -23.80 14.66
C ALA A 118 -0.25 -25.28 14.81
N GLU A 119 0.63 -26.16 15.29
CA GLU A 119 0.28 -27.57 15.55
C GLU A 119 -0.83 -27.68 16.61
N PHE A 120 -0.70 -26.96 17.73
CA PHE A 120 -1.71 -26.98 18.80
C PHE A 120 -2.99 -26.22 18.43
N THR A 121 -2.90 -25.25 17.52
CA THR A 121 -4.02 -24.39 17.13
C THR A 121 -4.85 -25.00 16.01
N TYR A 122 -4.21 -25.68 15.06
CA TYR A 122 -4.84 -26.20 13.85
C TYR A 122 -4.69 -27.72 13.65
N GLY A 123 -3.85 -28.37 14.46
CA GLY A 123 -3.59 -29.81 14.43
C GLY A 123 -2.36 -30.18 13.58
N LYS A 124 -1.77 -31.33 13.90
CA LYS A 124 -0.56 -31.87 13.26
C LYS A 124 -0.62 -31.96 11.73
N ALA A 125 -1.79 -32.25 11.17
CA ALA A 125 -1.99 -32.31 9.71
C ALA A 125 -1.69 -30.97 8.99
N GLN A 126 -1.67 -29.85 9.73
CA GLN A 126 -1.43 -28.52 9.18
C GLN A 126 0.06 -28.11 9.20
N MET A 127 0.93 -28.96 9.73
CA MET A 127 2.38 -28.77 9.74
C MET A 127 2.99 -29.16 8.39
N THR A 128 2.61 -28.43 7.34
CA THR A 128 3.07 -28.65 5.97
C THR A 128 4.50 -28.16 5.76
N SER A 129 5.14 -28.56 4.65
CA SER A 129 6.45 -28.01 4.26
C SER A 129 6.43 -26.48 4.19
N ASN A 130 5.35 -25.88 3.67
CA ASN A 130 5.20 -24.43 3.64
C ASN A 130 5.18 -23.79 5.04
N MET A 131 4.60 -24.48 6.03
CA MET A 131 4.62 -24.03 7.43
C MET A 131 6.04 -24.03 7.97
N HIS A 132 6.79 -25.11 7.73
CA HIS A 132 8.19 -25.22 8.14
C HIS A 132 9.07 -24.15 7.47
N THR A 133 8.86 -23.87 6.17
CA THR A 133 9.65 -22.87 5.42
C THR A 133 9.61 -21.48 6.06
N LEU A 134 8.55 -21.14 6.80
CA LEU A 134 8.46 -19.85 7.52
C LEU A 134 9.65 -19.62 8.46
N LEU A 135 10.13 -20.67 9.15
CA LEU A 135 11.25 -20.59 10.09
C LEU A 135 12.54 -20.07 9.45
N HIS A 136 12.67 -20.20 8.12
CA HIS A 136 13.86 -19.77 7.39
C HIS A 136 13.77 -18.31 6.91
N LEU A 137 12.60 -17.67 6.96
CA LEU A 137 12.42 -16.31 6.44
C LEU A 137 13.34 -15.27 7.10
N PRO A 138 13.47 -15.21 8.44
CA PRO A 138 14.39 -14.25 9.08
C PRO A 138 15.85 -14.47 8.65
N LYS A 139 16.30 -15.73 8.59
CA LYS A 139 17.65 -16.09 8.14
C LYS A 139 17.87 -15.72 6.68
N SER A 140 16.89 -15.93 5.81
CA SER A 140 16.96 -15.48 4.42
C SER A 140 17.12 -13.97 4.32
N VAL A 141 16.42 -13.20 5.16
CA VAL A 141 16.57 -11.74 5.20
C VAL A 141 17.94 -11.31 5.71
N LEU A 142 18.44 -11.96 6.75
CA LEU A 142 19.78 -11.72 7.29
C LEU A 142 20.87 -11.91 6.22
N LEU A 143 20.74 -12.93 5.38
CA LEU A 143 21.78 -13.30 4.40
C LEU A 143 21.63 -12.60 3.04
N HIS A 144 20.41 -12.26 2.64
CA HIS A 144 20.11 -11.84 1.26
C HIS A 144 19.36 -10.51 1.17
N GLY A 145 19.03 -9.88 2.30
CA GLY A 145 18.25 -8.66 2.35
C GLY A 145 16.73 -8.90 2.37
N PRO A 146 15.92 -7.83 2.36
CA PRO A 146 14.48 -7.91 2.60
C PRO A 146 13.72 -8.89 1.68
N LEU A 147 12.58 -9.39 2.15
CA LEU A 147 11.78 -10.40 1.44
C LEU A 147 11.37 -9.99 0.02
N TRP A 148 11.20 -8.69 -0.24
CA TRP A 148 10.85 -8.20 -1.58
C TRP A 148 12.02 -8.31 -2.56
N ALA A 149 13.27 -8.23 -2.09
CA ALA A 149 14.47 -8.32 -2.94
C ALA A 149 14.77 -9.75 -3.38
N ILE A 150 14.38 -10.74 -2.57
CA ILE A 150 14.51 -12.17 -2.88
C ILE A 150 13.26 -12.77 -3.53
N SER A 151 12.22 -11.97 -3.73
CA SER A 151 10.95 -12.43 -4.29
C SER A 151 11.04 -12.64 -5.80
N CYS A 152 10.41 -13.71 -6.29
CA CYS A 152 10.25 -13.94 -7.72
C CYS A 152 9.27 -12.96 -8.40
N PHE A 153 8.56 -12.10 -7.66
CA PHE A 153 7.56 -11.20 -8.24
C PHE A 153 8.15 -10.26 -9.30
N GLU A 154 9.32 -9.67 -9.04
CA GLU A 154 9.94 -8.76 -10.00
C GLU A 154 10.40 -9.51 -11.25
N PHE A 155 10.90 -10.73 -11.08
CA PHE A 155 11.26 -11.61 -12.21
C PHE A 155 10.03 -11.97 -13.06
N GLU A 156 8.94 -12.44 -12.44
CA GLU A 156 7.70 -12.78 -13.15
C GLU A 156 7.11 -11.56 -13.87
N ASN A 157 7.15 -10.39 -13.24
CA ASN A 157 6.67 -9.15 -13.83
C ASN A 157 7.52 -8.76 -15.06
N ASN A 158 8.85 -8.86 -14.95
CA ASN A 158 9.76 -8.58 -16.06
C ASN A 158 9.67 -9.60 -17.19
N MET A 159 9.42 -10.88 -16.89
CA MET A 159 9.12 -11.89 -17.92
C MET A 159 7.91 -11.48 -18.76
N GLY A 160 6.86 -10.93 -18.12
CA GLY A 160 5.70 -10.38 -18.83
C GLY A 160 6.07 -9.23 -19.78
N ASN A 161 7.07 -8.41 -19.43
CA ASN A 161 7.57 -7.35 -20.33
C ASN A 161 8.39 -7.92 -21.49
N LEU A 162 9.23 -8.94 -21.25
CA LEU A 162 9.97 -9.62 -22.31
C LEU A 162 9.04 -10.26 -23.34
N VAL A 163 7.95 -10.88 -22.90
CA VAL A 163 6.96 -11.48 -23.82
C VAL A 163 6.31 -10.42 -24.71
N LYS A 164 6.08 -9.20 -24.22
CA LYS A 164 5.55 -8.08 -25.06
C LYS A 164 6.55 -7.63 -26.13
N LEU A 165 7.84 -7.92 -25.97
CA LEU A 165 8.86 -7.64 -26.98
C LEU A 165 8.85 -8.65 -28.13
N VAL A 166 8.02 -9.70 -28.06
CA VAL A 166 7.86 -10.69 -29.11
C VAL A 166 6.62 -10.36 -29.93
N SER A 167 6.79 -10.18 -31.25
CA SER A 167 5.67 -9.95 -32.18
C SER A 167 5.42 -11.10 -33.13
N SER A 168 6.36 -12.04 -33.27
CA SER A 168 6.18 -13.26 -34.06
C SER A 168 7.07 -14.39 -33.53
N SER A 169 6.78 -15.61 -33.95
CA SER A 169 7.56 -16.81 -33.61
C SER A 169 8.96 -16.85 -34.25
N ASN A 170 9.23 -15.99 -35.24
CA ASN A 170 10.47 -16.02 -36.00
C ASN A 170 11.54 -15.14 -35.36
N GLY A 171 12.69 -15.71 -35.00
CA GLY A 171 13.83 -14.92 -34.51
C GLY A 171 13.56 -14.21 -33.19
N ILE A 172 12.85 -14.85 -32.26
CA ILE A 172 12.48 -14.31 -30.94
C ILE A 172 13.67 -13.64 -30.21
N PRO A 173 14.86 -14.27 -30.09
CA PRO A 173 15.99 -13.65 -29.42
C PRO A 173 16.43 -12.31 -30.05
N PHE A 174 16.41 -12.22 -31.38
CA PHE A 174 16.77 -11.00 -32.11
C PHE A 174 15.72 -9.89 -31.95
N GLN A 175 14.43 -10.24 -31.91
CA GLN A 175 13.36 -9.26 -31.65
C GLN A 175 13.53 -8.63 -30.27
N ILE A 176 13.74 -9.47 -29.25
CA ILE A 176 13.96 -9.02 -27.87
C ILE A 176 15.22 -8.15 -27.80
N LEU A 177 16.35 -8.65 -28.32
CA LEU A 177 17.63 -7.94 -28.31
C LEU A 177 17.53 -6.58 -29.00
N SER A 178 16.98 -6.54 -30.22
CA SER A 178 16.84 -5.30 -31.00
C SER A 178 16.01 -4.25 -30.26
N ARG A 179 14.87 -4.65 -29.68
CA ARG A 179 14.00 -3.71 -28.93
C ARG A 179 14.64 -3.22 -27.64
N ILE A 180 15.36 -4.08 -26.92
CA ILE A 180 16.12 -3.67 -25.74
C ILE A 180 17.23 -2.68 -26.14
N LEU A 181 17.98 -2.95 -27.21
CA LEU A 181 19.02 -2.05 -27.70
C LEU A 181 18.45 -0.70 -28.16
N LEU A 182 17.32 -0.69 -28.86
CA LEU A 182 16.64 0.55 -29.26
C LEU A 182 16.19 1.38 -28.04
N THR A 183 15.66 0.71 -27.01
CA THR A 183 15.21 1.38 -25.77
C THR A 183 16.40 1.91 -24.97
N SER A 184 17.45 1.10 -24.83
CA SER A 184 18.64 1.46 -24.02
C SER A 184 19.44 2.59 -24.65
N ASN A 185 19.50 2.64 -25.99
CA ASN A 185 20.20 3.70 -26.73
C ASN A 185 19.28 4.86 -27.12
N PHE A 186 18.05 4.93 -26.60
CA PHE A 186 17.06 5.92 -27.02
C PHE A 186 17.59 7.36 -26.95
N ASN A 187 18.24 7.76 -25.86
CA ASN A 187 18.77 9.12 -25.72
C ASN A 187 19.92 9.42 -26.69
N GLN A 188 20.77 8.43 -27.00
CA GLN A 188 21.83 8.57 -28.00
C GLN A 188 21.24 8.70 -29.40
N LEU A 189 20.29 7.83 -29.76
CA LEU A 189 19.56 7.91 -31.03
C LEU A 189 18.82 9.24 -31.17
N LEU A 190 18.20 9.72 -30.09
CA LEU A 190 17.53 11.02 -30.03
C LEU A 190 18.52 12.17 -30.24
N SER A 191 19.74 12.11 -29.70
CA SER A 191 20.76 13.16 -29.89
C SER A 191 21.17 13.31 -31.36
N MET A 192 21.18 12.21 -32.11
CA MET A 192 21.50 12.15 -33.54
C MET A 192 20.31 12.47 -34.44
N ALA A 193 19.10 12.57 -33.89
CA ALA A 193 17.88 12.83 -34.65
C ALA A 193 17.75 14.30 -35.08
N SER A 194 16.91 14.55 -36.09
CA SER A 194 16.57 15.89 -36.55
C SER A 194 15.81 16.69 -35.48
N ALA A 195 15.72 18.01 -35.66
CA ALA A 195 15.04 18.89 -34.71
C ALA A 195 13.55 18.54 -34.55
N GLU A 196 12.89 18.20 -35.66
CA GLU A 196 11.47 17.84 -35.71
C GLU A 196 11.19 16.55 -34.92
N VAL A 197 12.07 15.55 -35.04
CA VAL A 197 11.95 14.28 -34.30
C VAL A 197 12.20 14.49 -32.81
N LYS A 198 13.19 15.33 -32.46
CA LYS A 198 13.47 15.69 -31.06
C LYS A 198 12.26 16.34 -30.41
N GLU A 199 11.60 17.27 -31.10
CA GLU A 199 10.40 17.94 -30.61
C GLU A 199 9.24 16.97 -30.40
N LEU A 200 8.96 16.11 -31.38
CA LEU A 200 7.91 15.08 -31.28
C LEU A 200 8.15 14.11 -30.10
N CYS A 201 9.39 13.69 -29.88
CA CYS A 201 9.76 12.81 -28.77
C CYS A 201 9.64 13.50 -27.41
N LEU A 202 9.92 14.81 -27.32
CA LEU A 202 9.75 15.57 -26.08
C LEU A 202 8.28 15.75 -25.71
N GLN A 203 7.38 15.84 -26.69
CA GLN A 203 5.93 15.89 -26.48
C GLN A 203 5.37 14.54 -25.97
N THR A 204 6.04 13.42 -26.27
CA THR A 204 5.58 12.07 -25.92
C THR A 204 6.25 11.47 -24.67
N LYS A 205 7.37 12.03 -24.19
CA LYS A 205 7.98 11.59 -22.93
C LYS A 205 7.02 11.85 -21.75
N ARG A 206 6.65 10.79 -21.03
CA ARG A 206 6.07 10.93 -19.69
C ARG A 206 7.12 11.55 -18.79
N LYS A 207 6.90 12.79 -18.35
CA LYS A 207 7.75 13.44 -17.34
C LYS A 207 7.74 12.60 -16.06
N GLU A 208 8.92 12.17 -15.60
CA GLU A 208 9.08 11.66 -14.25
C GLU A 208 8.70 12.75 -13.26
N ARG A 209 7.82 12.40 -12.31
CA ARG A 209 7.27 13.35 -11.35
C ARG A 209 8.09 13.30 -10.07
N ILE A 210 9.28 13.89 -10.14
CA ILE A 210 10.17 14.05 -9.00
C ILE A 210 9.75 15.31 -8.23
N GLY A 211 9.79 15.25 -6.89
CA GLY A 211 9.40 16.35 -6.02
C GLY A 211 7.89 16.45 -5.79
N VAL A 212 7.44 17.61 -5.33
CA VAL A 212 6.03 17.89 -5.04
C VAL A 212 5.40 18.61 -6.24
N GLN A 213 4.34 18.04 -6.79
CA GLN A 213 3.63 18.59 -7.95
C GLN A 213 2.13 18.57 -7.70
N LEU A 214 1.49 19.74 -7.75
CA LEU A 214 0.03 19.86 -7.68
C LEU A 214 -0.59 19.40 -9.00
N LEU A 215 -1.70 18.69 -8.91
CA LEU A 215 -2.37 18.07 -10.06
C LEU A 215 -3.83 18.49 -10.14
N GLY A 216 -4.24 18.95 -11.31
CA GLY A 216 -5.59 19.48 -11.54
C GLY A 216 -5.54 20.99 -11.78
N ARG A 217 -6.70 21.58 -11.99
CA ARG A 217 -6.83 23.05 -12.08
C ARG A 217 -6.95 23.62 -10.66
N PRO A 218 -6.29 24.74 -10.35
CA PRO A 218 -6.51 25.44 -9.10
C PRO A 218 -7.98 25.83 -8.97
N GLN A 219 -8.50 25.77 -7.75
CA GLN A 219 -9.86 26.14 -7.38
C GLN A 219 -9.82 27.18 -6.28
N VAL A 220 -10.82 28.05 -6.24
CA VAL A 220 -10.96 29.01 -5.15
C VAL A 220 -11.45 28.25 -3.91
N PRO A 221 -10.73 28.30 -2.77
CA PRO A 221 -11.16 27.65 -1.55
C PRO A 221 -12.43 28.29 -0.98
N SER A 222 -13.16 27.56 -0.14
CA SER A 222 -14.31 28.13 0.57
C SER A 222 -13.88 29.23 1.57
N HIS A 223 -14.84 30.06 1.99
CA HIS A 223 -14.59 31.11 2.99
C HIS A 223 -14.07 30.51 4.31
N ASP A 224 -14.74 29.48 4.82
CA ASP A 224 -14.34 28.78 6.06
C ASP A 224 -12.92 28.20 5.97
N LEU A 225 -12.55 27.65 4.80
CA LEU A 225 -11.23 27.09 4.57
C LEU A 225 -10.17 28.21 4.54
N THR A 226 -10.48 29.32 3.87
CA THR A 226 -9.62 30.50 3.80
C THR A 226 -9.35 31.08 5.18
N ASP A 227 -10.39 31.26 6.00
CA ASP A 227 -10.28 31.75 7.38
C ASP A 227 -9.46 30.81 8.25
N PHE A 228 -9.69 29.50 8.11
CA PHE A 228 -8.92 28.49 8.84
C PHE A 228 -7.42 28.57 8.50
N VAL A 229 -7.06 28.65 7.21
CA VAL A 229 -5.64 28.76 6.80
C VAL A 229 -5.02 30.06 7.30
N LYS A 230 -5.70 31.20 7.13
CA LYS A 230 -5.22 32.51 7.62
C LYS A 230 -5.07 32.56 9.14
N SER A 231 -5.86 31.78 9.89
CA SER A 231 -5.72 31.65 11.34
C SER A 231 -4.47 30.86 11.78
N LYS A 232 -3.88 30.05 10.88
CA LYS A 232 -2.75 29.17 11.17
C LYS A 232 -1.44 29.59 10.53
N ILE A 233 -1.49 30.32 9.41
CA ILE A 233 -0.33 30.74 8.64
C ILE A 233 -0.33 32.26 8.56
N SER A 234 0.78 32.88 8.94
CA SER A 234 1.01 34.32 8.82
C SER A 234 1.50 34.69 7.42
N GLY A 235 1.14 35.88 6.94
CA GLY A 235 1.67 36.43 5.68
C GLY A 235 1.07 35.79 4.42
N VAL A 236 -0.19 35.33 4.49
CA VAL A 236 -0.91 34.73 3.36
C VAL A 236 -1.40 35.83 2.41
N GLU A 237 -1.01 35.74 1.14
CA GLU A 237 -1.48 36.63 0.06
C GLU A 237 -2.59 35.96 -0.75
N GLU A 238 -2.34 34.74 -1.24
CA GLU A 238 -3.28 33.98 -2.07
C GLU A 238 -3.33 32.51 -1.62
N ILE A 239 -4.51 31.89 -1.76
CA ILE A 239 -4.74 30.48 -1.44
C ILE A 239 -5.45 29.83 -2.63
N GLU A 240 -4.89 28.74 -3.12
CA GLU A 240 -5.49 27.91 -4.16
C GLU A 240 -5.74 26.50 -3.62
N GLU A 241 -6.93 25.96 -3.87
CA GLU A 241 -7.25 24.58 -3.55
C GLU A 241 -7.00 23.65 -4.76
N TYR A 242 -6.43 22.48 -4.48
CA TYR A 242 -6.19 21.44 -5.47
C TYR A 242 -6.85 20.12 -5.08
N SER A 243 -7.22 19.32 -6.08
CA SER A 243 -7.81 18.00 -5.80
C SER A 243 -6.77 16.92 -5.53
N ARG A 244 -5.52 17.11 -5.97
CA ARG A 244 -4.49 16.07 -5.98
C ARG A 244 -3.09 16.65 -5.89
N VAL A 245 -2.20 15.86 -5.30
CA VAL A 245 -0.76 16.15 -5.24
C VAL A 245 0.01 14.87 -5.56
N CYS A 246 1.12 15.02 -6.29
CA CYS A 246 2.11 13.98 -6.51
C CYS A 246 3.36 14.33 -5.69
N VAL A 247 3.82 13.40 -4.86
CA VAL A 247 5.06 13.53 -4.10
C VAL A 247 5.95 12.36 -4.48
N ASP A 248 7.05 12.62 -5.20
CA ASP A 248 8.00 11.60 -5.65
C ASP A 248 7.30 10.37 -6.28
N GLY A 249 6.43 10.62 -7.28
CA GLY A 249 5.65 9.59 -7.97
C GLY A 249 4.41 9.06 -7.21
N CYS A 250 4.29 9.29 -5.90
CA CYS A 250 3.12 8.89 -5.11
C CYS A 250 1.99 9.91 -5.26
N ILE A 251 0.79 9.47 -5.68
CA ILE A 251 -0.37 10.36 -5.85
C ILE A 251 -1.33 10.20 -4.67
N VAL A 252 -1.62 11.32 -4.01
CA VAL A 252 -2.64 11.47 -2.97
C VAL A 252 -3.69 12.48 -3.45
N HIS A 253 -4.93 12.30 -3.02
CA HIS A 253 -6.05 13.14 -3.42
C HIS A 253 -6.92 13.56 -2.23
N SER A 254 -7.62 14.68 -2.37
CA SER A 254 -8.58 15.14 -1.36
C SER A 254 -9.84 14.27 -1.34
N GLU A 255 -10.61 14.33 -0.25
CA GLU A 255 -11.90 13.64 -0.15
C GLU A 255 -12.92 14.12 -1.19
N ASN A 256 -12.84 15.40 -1.55
CA ASN A 256 -13.70 16.01 -2.56
C ASN A 256 -13.38 15.55 -3.99
N TYR A 257 -12.23 14.92 -4.20
CA TYR A 257 -11.87 14.37 -5.49
C TYR A 257 -12.62 13.06 -5.74
N ASN A 258 -13.58 13.10 -6.67
CA ASN A 258 -14.30 11.93 -7.14
C ASN A 258 -13.83 11.53 -8.56
N PRO A 259 -12.84 10.63 -8.70
CA PRO A 259 -12.34 10.21 -10.01
C PRO A 259 -13.29 9.28 -10.80
N GLY A 260 -14.50 9.00 -10.32
CA GLY A 260 -15.36 7.94 -10.86
C GLY A 260 -14.86 6.51 -10.57
N LEU A 261 -13.61 6.35 -10.13
CA LEU A 261 -13.00 5.11 -9.65
C LEU A 261 -13.44 4.79 -8.21
N LYS A 262 -14.69 4.37 -8.03
CA LYS A 262 -15.26 4.00 -6.71
C LYS A 262 -14.50 2.89 -5.95
N LYS A 263 -13.52 2.23 -6.57
CA LYS A 263 -12.79 1.08 -6.01
C LYS A 263 -11.40 1.42 -5.44
N ARG A 264 -10.92 2.66 -5.58
CA ARG A 264 -9.60 3.10 -5.10
C ARG A 264 -9.75 4.32 -4.20
N ASN A 265 -8.86 4.43 -3.23
CA ASN A 265 -8.84 5.56 -2.32
C ASN A 265 -7.39 5.89 -1.92
N SER A 266 -6.88 7.02 -2.41
CA SER A 266 -5.58 7.57 -2.02
C SER A 266 -5.75 8.86 -1.19
N THR A 267 -6.74 8.91 -0.30
CA THR A 267 -6.92 10.04 0.65
C THR A 267 -6.04 9.94 1.88
N ALA A 268 -5.38 8.81 2.13
CA ALA A 268 -4.66 8.60 3.37
C ALA A 268 -3.14 8.56 3.18
N ALA A 269 -2.44 9.20 4.11
CA ALA A 269 -0.98 9.22 4.11
C ALA A 269 -0.44 9.29 5.55
N LYS A 270 0.83 8.91 5.68
CA LYS A 270 1.66 9.16 6.85
C LYS A 270 2.61 10.31 6.52
N LEU A 271 2.72 11.26 7.42
CA LEU A 271 3.57 12.43 7.29
C LEU A 271 4.37 12.59 8.59
N GLY A 272 5.66 12.26 8.54
CA GLY A 272 6.45 12.08 9.76
C GLY A 272 5.85 10.99 10.65
N ASN A 273 5.39 11.39 11.84
CA ASN A 273 4.75 10.50 12.82
C ASN A 273 3.22 10.54 12.78
N ASP A 274 2.64 11.48 12.04
CA ASP A 274 1.20 11.69 11.99
C ASP A 274 0.56 10.90 10.84
N TYR A 275 -0.71 10.55 11.03
CA TYR A 275 -1.54 9.92 10.00
C TYR A 275 -2.64 10.89 9.63
N VAL A 276 -2.75 11.14 8.34
CA VAL A 276 -3.66 12.13 7.79
C VAL A 276 -4.60 11.46 6.81
N LYS A 277 -5.86 11.88 6.86
CA LYS A 277 -6.84 11.69 5.80
C LYS A 277 -7.07 13.06 5.17
N VAL A 278 -6.66 13.20 3.91
CA VAL A 278 -6.57 14.48 3.19
C VAL A 278 -7.96 15.00 2.86
N GLU A 279 -8.40 15.98 3.63
CA GLU A 279 -9.67 16.67 3.40
C GLU A 279 -9.52 17.71 2.29
N ASN A 280 -8.51 18.58 2.42
CA ASN A 280 -8.17 19.61 1.43
C ASN A 280 -6.66 19.64 1.17
N LEU A 281 -6.29 20.05 -0.04
CA LEU A 281 -4.91 20.36 -0.43
C LEU A 281 -4.88 21.82 -0.84
N VAL A 282 -4.04 22.61 -0.20
CA VAL A 282 -3.94 24.04 -0.48
C VAL A 282 -2.51 24.42 -0.85
N ASN A 283 -2.38 25.24 -1.86
CA ASN A 283 -1.18 26.02 -2.16
C ASN A 283 -1.35 27.39 -1.51
N VAL A 284 -0.40 27.81 -0.70
CA VAL A 284 -0.43 29.10 -0.01
C VAL A 284 0.73 29.94 -0.52
N CYS A 285 0.41 30.98 -1.27
CA CYS A 285 1.37 31.99 -1.70
C CYS A 285 1.47 33.06 -0.62
N LYS A 286 2.70 33.34 -0.18
CA LYS A 286 2.98 34.35 0.84
C LYS A 286 3.43 35.66 0.22
N VAL A 287 3.32 36.73 1.00
CA VAL A 287 3.71 38.10 0.60
C VAL A 287 5.21 38.20 0.23
N ASP A 288 6.06 37.29 0.71
CA ASP A 288 7.48 37.23 0.35
C ASP A 288 7.74 36.53 -1.01
N GLY A 289 6.68 36.10 -1.71
CA GLY A 289 6.73 35.38 -2.97
C GLY A 289 6.99 33.88 -2.84
N SER A 290 7.14 33.35 -1.62
CA SER A 290 7.26 31.91 -1.40
C SER A 290 5.90 31.21 -1.50
N SER A 291 5.90 29.96 -1.96
CA SER A 291 4.70 29.12 -1.95
C SER A 291 4.96 27.81 -1.23
N ASP A 292 4.04 27.46 -0.33
CA ASP A 292 4.09 26.22 0.43
C ASP A 292 2.78 25.45 0.24
N ILE A 293 2.90 24.14 0.16
CA ILE A 293 1.75 23.25 -0.06
C ILE A 293 1.40 22.57 1.25
N PHE A 294 0.12 22.57 1.60
CA PHE A 294 -0.37 22.00 2.84
C PHE A 294 -1.49 20.97 2.62
N ILE A 295 -1.52 19.98 3.50
CA ILE A 295 -2.65 19.08 3.71
C ILE A 295 -3.44 19.60 4.91
N ILE A 296 -4.75 19.66 4.77
CA ILE A 296 -5.66 19.89 5.89
C ILE A 296 -6.38 18.58 6.16
N SER A 297 -6.39 18.19 7.43
CA SER A 297 -7.04 16.97 7.90
C SER A 297 -7.55 17.14 9.32
N ASP A 298 -8.46 16.26 9.73
CA ASP A 298 -8.73 16.08 11.16
C ASP A 298 -7.49 15.54 11.89
N ILE A 299 -7.41 15.80 13.18
CA ILE A 299 -6.43 15.19 14.07
C ILE A 299 -6.89 13.77 14.41
N TYR A 300 -6.00 12.79 14.26
CA TYR A 300 -6.27 11.39 14.61
C TYR A 300 -5.39 10.93 15.77
N GLN A 301 -6.03 10.43 16.83
CA GLN A 301 -5.32 9.67 17.86
C GLN A 301 -5.15 8.24 17.37
N VAL A 302 -3.89 7.81 17.19
CA VAL A 302 -3.55 6.51 16.61
C VAL A 302 -2.89 5.59 17.64
N LYS A 303 -3.24 4.30 17.59
CA LYS A 303 -2.62 3.23 18.38
C LYS A 303 -2.40 2.00 17.52
N SER A 304 -1.34 1.24 17.77
CA SER A 304 -1.11 -0.03 17.06
C SER A 304 -2.24 -1.02 17.32
N PHE A 305 -2.64 -1.75 16.29
CA PHE A 305 -3.65 -2.79 16.35
C PHE A 305 -3.04 -4.07 16.93
N GLU A 306 -3.39 -4.45 18.16
CA GLU A 306 -3.08 -5.78 18.72
C GLU A 306 -1.59 -6.19 18.56
N GLY A 307 -0.67 -5.26 18.78
CA GLY A 307 0.78 -5.50 18.64
C GLY A 307 1.32 -5.40 17.21
N VAL A 308 0.47 -5.30 16.19
CA VAL A 308 0.86 -5.15 14.79
C VAL A 308 1.19 -3.69 14.49
N SER A 309 2.46 -3.43 14.20
CA SER A 309 2.98 -2.06 14.14
C SER A 309 2.46 -1.24 12.96
N HIS A 310 2.19 -1.83 11.81
CA HIS A 310 1.76 -1.10 10.61
C HIS A 310 0.26 -0.89 10.50
N LEU A 311 -0.53 -1.60 11.31
CA LEU A 311 -1.97 -1.41 11.40
C LEU A 311 -2.25 -0.50 12.59
N LYS A 312 -2.86 0.66 12.34
CA LYS A 312 -3.19 1.65 13.36
C LYS A 312 -4.69 1.79 13.49
N VAL A 313 -5.21 1.63 14.71
CA VAL A 313 -6.57 2.04 15.06
C VAL A 313 -6.56 3.53 15.33
N ALA A 314 -7.48 4.25 14.70
CA ALA A 314 -7.58 5.70 14.78
C ALA A 314 -8.89 6.14 15.41
N ARG A 315 -8.82 7.20 16.22
CA ARG A 315 -9.97 7.96 16.70
C ARG A 315 -9.84 9.40 16.17
N LYS A 316 -10.80 9.81 15.35
CA LYS A 316 -10.93 11.18 14.88
C LYS A 316 -11.22 12.11 16.06
N CYS A 317 -10.46 13.19 16.16
CA CYS A 317 -10.72 14.29 17.08
C CYS A 317 -11.51 15.37 16.34
N ASN A 318 -12.38 16.11 17.03
CA ASN A 318 -13.19 17.19 16.44
C ASN A 318 -12.35 18.47 16.27
N SER A 319 -11.17 18.36 15.68
CA SER A 319 -10.24 19.47 15.47
C SER A 319 -9.43 19.22 14.21
N LYS A 320 -9.26 20.27 13.41
CA LYS A 320 -8.46 20.25 12.19
C LYS A 320 -7.04 20.71 12.44
N VAL A 321 -6.13 20.19 11.64
CA VAL A 321 -4.71 20.54 11.62
C VAL A 321 -4.27 20.79 10.18
N ILE A 322 -3.27 21.67 10.04
CA ILE A 322 -2.62 21.97 8.77
C ILE A 322 -1.19 21.42 8.79
N HIS A 323 -0.84 20.63 7.79
CA HIS A 323 0.41 19.93 7.70
C HIS A 323 1.18 20.36 6.43
N PRO A 324 2.43 20.84 6.55
CA PRO A 324 3.25 21.13 5.37
C PRO A 324 3.59 19.83 4.64
N ILE A 325 3.36 19.81 3.32
CA ILE A 325 3.74 18.65 2.51
C ILE A 325 5.26 18.59 2.43
N SER A 326 5.80 17.40 2.69
CA SER A 326 7.22 17.12 2.52
C SER A 326 7.42 15.83 1.74
N ARG A 327 8.65 15.61 1.29
CA ARG A 327 9.07 14.36 0.61
C ARG A 327 8.99 13.12 1.52
N SER A 328 8.74 13.31 2.83
CA SER A 328 8.50 12.21 3.78
C SER A 328 7.08 11.62 3.68
N LEU A 329 6.19 12.22 2.88
CA LEU A 329 4.83 11.73 2.69
C LEU A 329 4.85 10.30 2.15
N ARG A 330 4.20 9.39 2.86
CA ARG A 330 4.01 8.00 2.44
C ARG A 330 2.52 7.67 2.34
N PRO A 331 2.02 7.15 1.20
CA PRO A 331 0.63 6.73 1.11
C PRO A 331 0.31 5.61 2.11
N CYS A 332 -0.91 5.61 2.63
CA CYS A 332 -1.46 4.58 3.51
C CYS A 332 -2.79 4.06 2.96
N ILE A 333 -3.25 2.91 3.45
CA ILE A 333 -4.66 2.53 3.28
C ILE A 333 -5.43 3.13 4.45
N TYR A 334 -6.59 3.72 4.17
CA TYR A 334 -7.59 4.05 5.19
C TYR A 334 -8.76 3.08 5.08
N LEU A 335 -9.09 2.45 6.20
CA LEU A 335 -10.19 1.49 6.33
C LEU A 335 -11.19 2.05 7.34
N GLU A 336 -12.48 1.90 7.05
CA GLU A 336 -13.54 2.19 8.02
C GLU A 336 -14.42 0.95 8.15
N LEU A 337 -14.44 0.38 9.35
CA LEU A 337 -15.08 -0.90 9.63
C LEU A 337 -15.84 -0.79 10.95
N ASN A 338 -17.17 -0.90 10.90
CA ASN A 338 -18.05 -0.85 12.07
C ASN A 338 -17.82 0.39 12.96
N GLY A 339 -17.62 1.56 12.34
CA GLY A 339 -17.35 2.81 13.05
C GLY A 339 -15.92 2.93 13.62
N ALA A 340 -15.08 1.91 13.49
CA ALA A 340 -13.65 2.00 13.78
C ALA A 340 -12.89 2.42 12.52
N MET A 341 -11.96 3.37 12.69
CA MET A 341 -11.10 3.86 11.63
C MET A 341 -9.73 3.22 11.75
N PHE A 342 -9.11 2.88 10.63
CA PHE A 342 -7.78 2.32 10.60
C PHE A 342 -6.91 2.98 9.55
N PHE A 343 -5.64 3.19 9.87
CA PHE A 343 -4.59 3.44 8.90
C PHE A 343 -3.70 2.21 8.80
N ALA A 344 -3.43 1.75 7.58
CA ALA A 344 -2.44 0.71 7.34
C ALA A 344 -1.27 1.31 6.55
N GLU A 345 -0.09 1.31 7.18
CA GLU A 345 1.15 1.72 6.51
C GLU A 345 1.50 0.72 5.41
N LEU A 346 1.95 1.26 4.27
CA LEU A 346 2.41 0.44 3.17
C LEU A 346 3.87 0.05 3.38
N CYS A 347 4.21 -1.18 3.03
CA CYS A 347 5.62 -1.56 2.90
C CYS A 347 6.30 -0.63 1.90
N ASN A 348 7.55 -0.26 2.19
CA ASN A 348 8.32 0.73 1.41
C ASN A 348 8.43 0.41 -0.09
N ARG A 349 8.23 -0.84 -0.52
CA ARG A 349 8.13 -1.25 -1.94
C ARG A 349 7.10 -0.44 -2.73
N TYR A 350 6.03 0.04 -2.09
CA TYR A 350 4.96 0.79 -2.76
C TYR A 350 5.26 2.30 -2.91
N GLY A 351 6.43 2.78 -2.43
CA GLY A 351 6.71 4.21 -2.26
C GLY A 351 7.95 4.76 -2.96
N SER A 352 8.73 3.94 -3.68
CA SER A 352 9.94 4.41 -4.39
C SER A 352 10.20 3.54 -5.62
N PHE A 353 10.15 4.15 -6.81
CA PHE A 353 10.85 3.68 -8.01
C PHE A 353 11.72 4.82 -8.52
#